data_AF-A0A2E2AHG9-F1
#
_entry.id   AF-A0A2E2AHG9-F1
#
_cell.length_a   1.000
_cell.length_b   1.000
_cell.length_c   1.000
_cell.angle_alpha   90.00
_cell.angle_beta   90.00
_cell.angle_gamma   90.00
#
_symmetry.space_group_name_H-M   'P 1'
#
loop_
_entity.id
_entity.type
_entity.pdbx_description
1 polymer ?
#
loop_
_entity_poly.entity_id
_entity_poly.type
_entity_poly.pdbx_seq_one_letter_code
_entity_poly.pdbx_strand_id
1 'polypeptide(L)'
;MQADYENVEVEGKAYLLRPDIPKEGKIRRLKPGETEGGELSDPLKSYADEAGLIMRRSTLTPYTTYALAATEFAKEQGAFDPFHRAMYKAYWEDLKNIGDFEVIR
;
A
#
# COMPACT_ATOMS: atom_id res chain seq x y z
N MET A 1 -2.39 -22.98 -0.75
CA MET A 1 -1.39 -22.37 -1.67
C MET A 1 0.01 -22.29 -1.04
N GLN A 2 0.32 -23.09 -0.01
CA GLN A 2 1.58 -22.96 0.75
C GLN A 2 2.55 -24.14 0.53
N ALA A 3 2.31 -24.99 -0.49
CA ALA A 3 3.03 -26.26 -0.63
C ALA A 3 4.24 -26.25 -1.60
N ASP A 4 4.43 -25.22 -2.43
CA ASP A 4 5.36 -25.35 -3.59
C ASP A 4 6.66 -24.53 -3.47
N TYR A 5 6.95 -23.92 -2.32
CA TYR A 5 8.09 -23.00 -2.17
C TYR A 5 8.90 -23.21 -0.88
N GLU A 6 9.07 -24.48 -0.46
CA GLU A 6 9.77 -24.82 0.79
C GLU A 6 11.22 -24.28 0.89
N ASN A 7 11.83 -23.90 -0.24
CA ASN A 7 13.21 -23.38 -0.31
C ASN A 7 13.30 -21.96 -0.89
N VAL A 8 12.25 -21.15 -0.84
CA VAL A 8 12.30 -19.75 -1.28
C VAL A 8 12.34 -18.81 -0.09
N GLU A 9 13.43 -18.05 -0.01
CA GLU A 9 13.53 -16.91 0.91
C GLU A 9 12.96 -15.66 0.25
N VAL A 10 12.05 -14.98 0.96
CA VAL A 10 11.44 -13.73 0.50
C VAL A 10 11.92 -12.60 1.40
N GLU A 11 12.55 -11.60 0.81
CA GLU A 11 12.97 -10.38 1.51
C GLU A 11 12.21 -9.17 0.97
N GLY A 12 11.42 -8.53 1.83
CA GLY A 12 10.80 -7.24 1.53
C GLY A 12 11.82 -6.10 1.54
N LYS A 13 11.73 -5.22 0.53
CA LYS A 13 12.53 -3.98 0.43
C LYS A 13 11.62 -2.79 0.16
N ALA A 14 11.65 -1.80 1.06
CA ALA A 14 10.93 -0.57 0.85
C ALA A 14 11.57 0.20 -0.32
N TYR A 15 10.77 0.67 -1.28
CA TYR A 15 11.26 1.41 -2.45
C TYR A 15 10.48 2.70 -2.66
N LEU A 16 11.20 3.82 -2.77
CA LEU A 16 10.60 5.14 -2.98
C LEU A 16 10.31 5.36 -4.47
N LEU A 17 9.09 4.98 -4.88
CA LEU A 17 8.64 5.13 -6.27
C LEU A 17 8.49 6.59 -6.72
N ARG A 18 8.13 7.49 -5.79
CA ARG A 18 7.73 8.87 -6.09
C ARG A 18 8.36 9.86 -5.11
N PRO A 19 9.69 10.10 -5.22
CA PRO A 19 10.39 11.06 -4.37
C PRO A 19 9.93 12.52 -4.61
N ASP A 20 9.18 12.77 -5.68
CA ASP A 20 8.64 14.08 -6.07
C ASP A 20 7.35 14.48 -5.32
N ILE A 21 6.75 13.57 -4.55
CA ILE A 21 5.49 13.87 -3.85
C ILE A 21 5.78 14.79 -2.66
N PRO A 22 5.06 15.92 -2.52
CA PRO A 22 5.24 16.82 -1.37
C PRO A 22 4.66 16.20 -0.10
N LYS A 23 4.97 16.76 1.08
CA LYS A 23 4.60 16.18 2.39
C LYS A 23 3.10 16.04 2.58
N GLU A 24 2.33 17.00 2.06
CA GLU A 24 0.87 17.00 2.06
C GLU A 24 0.25 15.94 1.11
N GLY A 25 1.08 15.24 0.32
CA GLY A 25 0.63 14.34 -0.73
C GLY A 25 0.16 15.10 -1.97
N LYS A 26 -0.34 14.37 -2.96
CA LYS A 26 -0.85 14.94 -4.20
C LYS A 26 -2.22 14.38 -4.52
N ILE A 27 -3.18 15.27 -4.78
CA ILE A 27 -4.49 14.85 -5.26
C ILE A 27 -4.34 14.17 -6.62
N ARG A 28 -4.76 12.91 -6.67
CA ARG A 28 -4.85 12.10 -7.88
C ARG A 28 -6.17 12.43 -8.57
N ARG A 29 -6.09 12.87 -9.83
CA ARG A 29 -7.27 13.02 -10.68
C ARG A 29 -7.82 11.64 -11.02
N LEU A 30 -9.11 11.44 -10.74
CA LEU A 30 -9.86 10.26 -11.18
C LEU A 30 -10.00 10.28 -12.70
N LYS A 31 -9.87 9.11 -13.33
CA LYS A 31 -10.16 8.92 -14.76
C LYS A 31 -11.69 8.90 -14.97
N PRO A 32 -12.19 9.13 -16.21
CA PRO A 32 -13.60 8.94 -16.51
C PRO A 32 -14.10 7.57 -16.07
N GLY A 33 -15.19 7.54 -15.29
CA GLY A 33 -15.78 6.32 -14.73
C GLY A 33 -15.20 5.86 -13.38
N GLU A 34 -14.09 6.44 -12.91
CA GLU A 34 -13.59 6.16 -11.56
C GLU A 34 -14.32 7.02 -10.51
N THR A 35 -14.58 6.45 -9.35
CA THR A 35 -15.09 7.15 -8.15
C THR A 35 -14.15 6.94 -6.98
N GLU A 36 -14.13 7.88 -6.03
CA GLU A 36 -13.42 7.70 -4.77
C GLU A 36 -14.00 6.51 -4.00
N GLY A 37 -13.12 5.64 -3.50
CA GLY A 37 -13.51 4.42 -2.82
C GLY A 37 -14.15 3.35 -3.71
N GLY A 38 -14.36 3.64 -4.99
CA GLY A 38 -14.82 2.69 -5.98
C GLY A 38 -13.77 1.64 -6.31
N GLU A 39 -14.18 0.70 -7.18
CA GLU A 39 -13.30 -0.36 -7.65
C GLU A 39 -12.13 0.17 -8.48
N LEU A 40 -11.08 -0.65 -8.55
CA LEU A 40 -10.03 -0.42 -9.53
C LEU A 40 -10.53 -0.75 -10.94
N SER A 41 -9.77 -0.30 -11.94
CA SER A 41 -10.00 -0.65 -13.34
C SER A 41 -9.31 -1.98 -13.65
N ASP A 42 -9.90 -2.78 -14.54
CA ASP A 42 -9.24 -3.97 -15.04
C ASP A 42 -7.91 -3.65 -15.77
N PRO A 43 -6.93 -4.57 -15.72
CA PRO A 43 -7.01 -5.92 -15.12
C PRO A 43 -6.77 -5.97 -13.60
N LEU A 44 -6.41 -4.84 -12.97
CA LEU A 44 -5.97 -4.84 -11.58
C LEU A 44 -7.07 -5.23 -10.59
N LYS A 45 -8.33 -4.87 -10.90
CA LYS A 45 -9.49 -5.32 -10.11
C LYS A 45 -9.58 -6.85 -10.09
N SER A 46 -9.60 -7.47 -11.26
CA SER A 46 -9.71 -8.93 -11.38
C SER A 46 -8.59 -9.65 -10.62
N TYR A 47 -7.35 -9.15 -10.68
CA TYR A 47 -6.24 -9.72 -9.91
C TYR A 47 -6.40 -9.57 -8.39
N ALA A 48 -6.94 -8.43 -7.93
CA ALA A 48 -7.22 -8.25 -6.51
C ALA A 48 -8.31 -9.22 -6.04
N ASP A 49 -9.38 -9.39 -6.82
CA ASP A 49 -10.48 -10.30 -6.51
C ASP A 49 -9.99 -11.76 -6.45
N GLU A 50 -9.20 -12.21 -7.42
CA GLU A 50 -8.60 -13.56 -7.45
C GLU A 50 -7.66 -13.81 -6.27
N ALA A 51 -6.93 -12.77 -5.83
CA ALA A 51 -6.03 -12.84 -4.68
C ALA A 51 -6.76 -12.69 -3.33
N GLY A 52 -8.08 -12.45 -3.33
CA GLY A 52 -8.86 -12.18 -2.10
C GLY A 52 -8.47 -10.86 -1.43
N LEU A 53 -7.92 -9.91 -2.20
CA LEU A 53 -7.46 -8.61 -1.73
C LEU A 53 -8.54 -7.55 -1.93
N ILE A 54 -8.73 -6.73 -0.90
CA ILE A 54 -9.56 -5.54 -1.01
C ILE A 54 -8.69 -4.38 -1.50
N MET A 55 -9.07 -3.76 -2.62
CA MET A 55 -8.44 -2.55 -3.13
C MET A 55 -9.48 -1.52 -3.56
N ARG A 56 -9.33 -0.29 -3.04
CA ARG A 56 -10.22 0.84 -3.32
C ARG A 56 -9.46 1.98 -3.99
N ARG A 57 -10.16 2.72 -4.82
CA ARG A 57 -9.61 3.84 -5.56
C ARG A 57 -9.40 5.04 -4.63
N SER A 58 -8.14 5.31 -4.29
CA SER A 58 -7.76 6.55 -3.59
C SER A 58 -7.71 7.76 -4.52
N THR A 59 -8.13 8.92 -4.00
CA THR A 59 -7.95 10.24 -4.62
C THR A 59 -6.66 10.93 -4.16
N LEU A 60 -5.87 10.28 -3.29
CA LEU A 60 -4.64 10.82 -2.74
C LEU A 60 -3.45 9.92 -3.12
N THR A 61 -2.41 10.53 -3.68
CA THR A 61 -1.07 9.93 -3.72
C THR A 61 -0.32 10.42 -2.47
N PRO A 62 -0.09 9.56 -1.47
CA PRO A 62 0.48 9.96 -0.19
C PRO A 62 2.00 10.19 -0.28
N TYR A 63 2.53 10.96 0.67
CA TYR A 63 3.96 11.10 0.90
C TYR A 63 4.50 9.87 1.64
N THR A 64 4.99 8.87 0.91
CA THR A 64 5.30 7.54 1.50
C THR A 64 6.63 7.45 2.24
N THR A 65 7.47 8.48 2.24
CA THR A 65 8.80 8.44 2.88
C THR A 65 8.75 7.99 4.34
N TYR A 66 7.75 8.43 5.11
CA TYR A 66 7.61 8.02 6.52
C TYR A 66 7.20 6.55 6.66
N ALA A 67 6.20 6.10 5.89
CA ALA A 67 5.78 4.70 5.90
C ALA A 67 6.91 3.76 5.44
N LEU A 68 7.75 4.19 4.49
CA LEU A 68 8.93 3.43 4.05
C LEU A 68 9.99 3.34 5.16
N ALA A 69 10.29 4.45 5.85
CA ALA A 69 11.20 4.42 7.00
C ALA A 69 10.66 3.53 8.13
N ALA A 70 9.36 3.60 8.43
CA ALA A 70 8.70 2.75 9.41
C ALA A 70 8.70 1.27 8.99
N THR A 71 8.67 0.98 7.69
CA THR A 71 8.82 -0.40 7.17
C THR A 71 10.19 -0.98 7.51
N GLU A 72 11.27 -0.21 7.29
CA GLU A 72 12.63 -0.66 7.63
C GLU A 72 12.80 -0.81 9.14
N PHE A 73 12.26 0.12 9.94
CA PHE A 73 12.23 -0.02 11.40
C PHE A 73 11.48 -1.29 11.84
N ALA A 74 10.29 -1.54 11.29
CA ALA A 74 9.52 -2.75 11.61
C ALA A 74 10.28 -4.02 11.22
N LYS A 75 11.04 -4.00 10.12
CA LYS A 75 11.90 -5.12 9.69
C LYS A 75 13.01 -5.40 10.71
N GLU A 76 13.68 -4.37 11.23
CA GLU A 76 14.68 -4.52 12.30
C GLU A 76 14.10 -5.16 13.57
N GLN A 77 12.80 -4.96 13.81
CA GLN A 77 12.07 -5.55 14.94
C GLN A 77 11.43 -6.93 14.63
N GLY A 78 11.66 -7.50 13.44
CA GLY A 78 11.03 -8.77 13.03
C GLY A 78 9.52 -8.66 12.75
N ALA A 79 9.01 -7.44 12.55
CA ALA A 79 7.59 -7.12 12.37
C ALA A 79 7.26 -6.64 10.95
N PHE A 80 8.08 -6.98 9.95
CA PHE A 80 7.89 -6.55 8.55
C PHE A 80 6.49 -6.93 8.02
N ASP A 81 6.13 -8.21 8.05
CA ASP A 81 4.86 -8.70 7.50
C ASP A 81 3.62 -8.06 8.14
N PRO A 82 3.47 -8.02 9.48
CA PRO A 82 2.31 -7.39 10.09
C PRO A 82 2.24 -5.89 9.80
N PHE A 83 3.38 -5.19 9.82
CA PHE A 83 3.41 -3.75 9.47
C PHE A 83 3.04 -3.51 8.01
N HIS A 84 3.60 -4.29 7.09
CA HIS A 84 3.32 -4.19 5.65
C HIS A 84 1.84 -4.41 5.36
N ARG A 85 1.22 -5.42 5.98
CA ARG A 85 -0.22 -5.68 5.86
C ARG A 85 -1.07 -4.56 6.46
N ALA A 86 -0.66 -3.98 7.58
CA ALA A 86 -1.35 -2.84 8.19
C ALA A 86 -1.32 -1.61 7.28
N MET A 87 -0.17 -1.28 6.68
CA MET A 87 -0.03 -0.17 5.73
C MET A 87 -0.81 -0.43 4.44
N TYR A 88 -0.78 -1.66 3.93
CA TYR A 88 -1.61 -2.08 2.81
C TYR A 88 -3.08 -1.80 3.10
N LYS A 89 -3.58 -2.29 4.24
CA LYS A 89 -4.97 -2.10 4.66
C LYS A 89 -5.32 -0.63 4.80
N ALA A 90 -4.50 0.13 5.51
CA ALA A 90 -4.73 1.55 5.76
C ALA A 90 -4.90 2.32 4.45
N TYR A 91 -4.05 2.07 3.46
CA TYR A 91 -4.10 2.78 2.18
C TYR A 91 -5.17 2.22 1.22
N TRP A 92 -5.13 0.91 0.95
CA TRP A 92 -5.95 0.30 -0.10
C TRP A 92 -7.37 -0.01 0.32
N GLU A 93 -7.62 -0.31 1.59
CA GLU A 93 -8.98 -0.67 2.06
C GLU A 93 -9.66 0.50 2.74
N ASP A 94 -8.94 1.19 3.62
CA ASP A 94 -9.49 2.21 4.50
C ASP A 94 -9.31 3.63 3.94
N LEU A 95 -8.59 3.78 2.81
CA LEU A 95 -8.31 5.06 2.14
C LEU A 95 -7.66 6.12 3.03
N LYS A 96 -6.89 5.69 4.03
CA LYS A 96 -6.15 6.57 4.94
C LYS A 96 -4.86 7.07 4.31
N ASN A 97 -4.47 8.28 4.69
CA ASN A 97 -3.21 8.88 4.26
C ASN A 97 -2.04 8.26 5.02
N ILE A 98 -1.32 7.32 4.40
CA ILE A 98 -0.10 6.72 4.97
C ILE A 98 1.14 7.65 4.89
N GLY A 99 0.96 8.93 4.57
CA GLY A 99 1.95 9.98 4.83
C GLY A 99 1.73 10.69 6.18
N ASP A 100 0.68 10.34 6.92
CA ASP A 100 0.35 10.87 8.24
C ASP A 100 0.84 9.93 9.35
N PHE A 101 1.55 10.48 10.34
CA PHE A 101 2.04 9.71 11.48
C PHE A 101 0.92 9.11 12.33
N GLU A 102 -0.25 9.75 12.43
CA GLU A 102 -1.38 9.20 13.18
C GLU A 102 -1.94 7.91 12.55
N VAL A 103 -1.67 7.69 11.26
CA VAL A 103 -2.03 6.46 10.54
C VAL A 103 -0.93 5.39 10.66
N ILE A 104 0.33 5.80 10.75
CA ILE A 104 1.51 4.91 10.74
C ILE A 104 1.79 4.26 12.11
N ARG A 105 1.40 4.92 13.21
CA ARG A 105 1.72 4.55 14.60
C ARG A 105 1.37 3.10 15.00
#